data_AF-A0A954G5U3-F1
#
_entry.id   AF-A0A954G5U3-F1
#
_cell.length_a   1.000
_cell.length_b   1.000
_cell.length_c   1.000
_cell.angle_alpha   90.00
_cell.angle_beta   90.00
_cell.angle_gamma   90.00
#
_symmetry.space_group_name_H-M   'P 1'
#
loop_
_entity.id
_entity.type
_entity.pdbx_description
1 polymer ?
#
loop_
_entity_poly.entity_id
_entity_poly.type
_entity_poly.pdbx_seq_one_letter_code
_entity_poly.pdbx_strand_id
1 'polypeptide(L)'
;ATAEGTYDGFPMAVLVNRYSASASEIVSACLQDHKRAVIVGERTWGKGSVQNVIELEDGDSALKLTTASYHRPSGKNIHRFPGAKDTDVWGVTPDDKYRLRLTDEELEAFTEYRRKRDILDHNAKLDNEFKDKQLDLALDYIKSALKDESKPEAKEETEKAEKKPAEKEAKPAKKAAALPQPAKAPLVFQTT
;
A
#
# COMPACT_ATOMS: atom_id res chain seq x y z
N ALA A 1 -11.36 -11.72 -3.95
CA ALA A 1 -11.46 -13.18 -3.77
C ALA A 1 -12.93 -13.48 -3.59
N THR A 2 -13.48 -14.50 -4.25
CA THR A 2 -14.93 -14.76 -4.28
C THR A 2 -15.29 -16.18 -3.85
N ALA A 3 -14.33 -16.88 -3.22
CA ALA A 3 -14.55 -18.24 -2.74
C ALA A 3 -15.35 -18.20 -1.42
N GLU A 4 -16.25 -19.17 -1.27
CA GLU A 4 -17.04 -19.36 -0.04
C GLU A 4 -16.11 -19.51 1.18
N GLY A 5 -16.45 -18.84 2.29
CA GLY A 5 -15.60 -18.77 3.49
C GLY A 5 -14.50 -17.70 3.45
N THR A 6 -14.42 -16.90 2.37
CA THR A 6 -13.54 -15.71 2.34
C THR A 6 -14.25 -14.53 2.97
N TYR A 7 -13.70 -13.99 4.06
CA TYR A 7 -14.14 -12.70 4.59
C TYR A 7 -13.42 -11.56 3.88
N ASP A 8 -14.17 -10.70 3.21
CA ASP A 8 -13.68 -9.47 2.60
C ASP A 8 -14.20 -8.22 3.33
N GLY A 9 -13.86 -7.03 2.85
CA GLY A 9 -14.39 -5.77 3.36
C GLY A 9 -13.70 -5.16 4.58
N PHE A 10 -12.93 -5.90 5.38
CA PHE A 10 -12.35 -5.30 6.59
C PHE A 10 -11.37 -4.15 6.31
N PRO A 11 -11.43 -3.05 7.09
CA PRO A 11 -10.44 -1.98 7.01
C PRO A 11 -9.06 -2.52 7.31
N MET A 12 -8.08 -2.12 6.50
CA MET A 12 -6.71 -2.62 6.57
C MET A 12 -5.74 -1.44 6.60
N ALA A 13 -4.78 -1.51 7.52
CA ALA A 13 -3.62 -0.63 7.58
C ALA A 13 -2.35 -1.46 7.49
N VAL A 14 -1.33 -0.95 6.80
CA VAL A 14 -0.01 -1.58 6.69
C VAL A 14 1.01 -0.63 7.28
N LEU A 15 1.75 -1.12 8.28
CA LEU A 15 2.83 -0.37 8.91
C LEU A 15 4.13 -0.58 8.13
N VAL A 16 4.76 0.51 7.72
CA VAL A 16 6.04 0.50 7.00
C VAL A 16 7.02 1.49 7.62
N ASN A 17 8.31 1.24 7.42
CA ASN A 17 9.37 2.13 7.89
C ASN A 17 10.54 2.19 6.91
N ARG A 18 11.56 2.99 7.23
CA ARG A 18 12.80 3.13 6.42
C ARG A 18 13.58 1.83 6.17
N TYR A 19 13.33 0.78 6.96
CA TYR A 19 13.97 -0.53 6.81
C TYR A 19 13.10 -1.53 6.02
N SER A 20 11.87 -1.17 5.69
CA SER A 20 10.99 -1.98 4.85
C SER A 20 11.54 -1.99 3.42
N ALA A 21 11.86 -3.18 2.90
CA ALA A 21 12.55 -3.34 1.62
C ALA A 21 12.08 -4.59 0.87
N SER A 22 12.23 -4.60 -0.46
CA SER A 22 11.99 -5.78 -1.31
C SER A 22 10.51 -6.24 -1.26
N ALA A 23 10.23 -7.49 -0.88
CA ALA A 23 8.89 -8.06 -0.85
C ALA A 23 7.88 -7.21 -0.07
N SER A 24 8.28 -6.62 1.07
CA SER A 24 7.41 -5.75 1.87
C SER A 24 6.96 -4.50 1.09
N GLU A 25 7.81 -3.97 0.21
CA GLU A 25 7.48 -2.83 -0.64
C GLU A 25 6.53 -3.21 -1.76
N ILE A 26 6.68 -4.41 -2.33
CA ILE A 26 5.77 -4.91 -3.38
C ILE A 26 4.37 -5.07 -2.80
N VAL A 27 4.26 -5.72 -1.63
CA VAL A 27 2.98 -5.97 -0.98
C VAL A 27 2.29 -4.65 -0.59
N SER A 28 3.01 -3.75 0.08
CA SER A 28 2.46 -2.45 0.47
C SER A 28 2.10 -1.57 -0.73
N ALA A 29 2.93 -1.54 -1.78
CA ALA A 29 2.63 -0.80 -3.01
C ALA A 29 1.37 -1.33 -3.70
N CYS A 30 1.20 -2.65 -3.81
CA CYS A 30 0.02 -3.22 -4.45
C CYS A 30 -1.25 -2.90 -3.65
N LEU A 31 -1.19 -3.06 -2.31
CA LEU A 31 -2.32 -2.75 -1.45
C LEU A 31 -2.68 -1.25 -1.51
N GLN A 32 -1.68 -0.38 -1.57
CA GLN A 32 -1.87 1.07 -1.73
C GLN A 32 -2.49 1.42 -3.08
N ASP A 33 -1.92 0.93 -4.19
CA ASP A 33 -2.37 1.24 -5.55
C ASP A 33 -3.80 0.74 -5.81
N HIS A 34 -4.17 -0.39 -5.21
CA HIS A 34 -5.54 -0.92 -5.26
C HIS A 34 -6.51 -0.24 -4.26
N LYS A 35 -6.05 0.75 -3.49
CA LYS A 35 -6.81 1.39 -2.41
C LYS A 35 -7.38 0.39 -1.41
N ARG A 36 -6.69 -0.74 -1.21
CA ARG A 36 -7.13 -1.82 -0.32
C ARG A 36 -6.72 -1.57 1.12
N ALA A 37 -5.56 -0.94 1.33
CA ALA A 37 -5.06 -0.63 2.65
C ALA A 37 -4.42 0.77 2.67
N VAL A 38 -4.50 1.42 3.83
CA VAL A 38 -3.76 2.64 4.10
C VAL A 38 -2.35 2.28 4.56
N ILE A 39 -1.36 3.02 4.06
CA ILE A 39 0.04 2.85 4.43
C ILE A 39 0.40 3.87 5.50
N VAL A 40 0.90 3.39 6.64
CA VAL A 40 1.19 4.20 7.83
C VAL A 40 2.67 4.10 8.19
N GLY A 41 3.31 5.23 8.50
CA GLY A 41 4.69 5.27 9.01
C GLY A 41 5.65 6.11 8.20
N GLU A 42 6.82 5.54 7.89
CA GLU A 42 7.89 6.20 7.12
C GLU A 42 8.02 5.63 5.72
N ARG A 43 8.60 6.43 4.82
CA ARG A 43 8.95 5.97 3.47
C ARG A 43 9.89 4.77 3.55
N THR A 44 9.64 3.78 2.70
CA THR A 44 10.43 2.53 2.61
C THR A 44 11.79 2.74 1.95
N TRP A 45 12.62 1.69 1.91
CA TRP A 45 14.00 1.76 1.43
C TRP A 45 14.16 2.07 -0.08
N GLY A 46 13.31 1.47 -0.92
CA GLY A 46 13.38 1.58 -2.38
C GLY A 46 14.20 0.47 -3.06
N LYS A 47 14.19 -0.77 -2.53
CA LYS A 47 14.88 -1.90 -3.16
C LYS A 47 13.99 -2.53 -4.23
N GLY A 48 14.00 -1.91 -5.41
CA GLY A 48 13.22 -2.35 -6.56
C GLY A 48 13.91 -3.31 -7.52
N SER A 49 14.97 -4.00 -7.14
CA SER A 49 15.73 -4.89 -8.03
C SER A 49 15.74 -6.34 -7.57
N VAL A 50 15.73 -7.25 -8.55
CA VAL A 50 15.85 -8.70 -8.36
C VAL A 50 17.27 -9.11 -8.68
N GLN A 51 17.88 -9.90 -7.80
CA GLN A 51 19.23 -10.44 -7.99
C GLN A 51 19.15 -11.95 -8.07
N ASN A 52 19.75 -12.52 -9.12
CA ASN A 52 19.94 -13.95 -9.28
C ASN A 52 21.41 -14.30 -9.08
N VAL A 53 21.65 -15.46 -8.48
CA VAL A 53 22.99 -16.05 -8.39
C VAL A 53 23.12 -17.05 -9.52
N ILE A 54 24.15 -16.89 -10.34
CA ILE A 54 24.48 -17.76 -11.47
C ILE A 54 25.78 -18.47 -11.11
N GLU A 55 25.74 -19.78 -10.95
CA GLU A 55 26.93 -20.58 -10.69
C GLU A 55 27.81 -20.65 -11.96
N LEU A 56 29.12 -20.59 -11.75
CA LEU A 56 30.16 -20.62 -12.77
C LEU A 56 31.14 -21.75 -12.42
N GLU A 57 31.88 -22.24 -13.42
CA GLU A 57 32.95 -23.25 -13.23
C GLU A 57 32.48 -24.46 -12.40
N ASP A 58 31.33 -25.03 -12.76
CA ASP A 58 30.72 -26.20 -12.09
C ASP A 58 30.53 -26.04 -10.57
N GLY A 59 30.39 -24.79 -10.08
CA GLY A 59 30.09 -24.47 -8.69
C GLY A 59 31.27 -23.89 -7.90
N ASP A 60 32.46 -23.76 -8.50
CA ASP A 60 33.63 -23.18 -7.84
C ASP A 60 33.53 -21.64 -7.69
N SER A 61 32.71 -20.99 -8.52
CA SER A 61 32.46 -19.56 -8.44
C SER A 61 30.99 -19.21 -8.71
N ALA A 62 30.56 -18.00 -8.31
CA ALA A 62 29.20 -17.55 -8.50
C ALA A 62 29.11 -16.05 -8.82
N LEU A 63 28.27 -15.70 -9.79
CA LEU A 63 27.97 -14.35 -10.20
C LEU A 63 26.62 -13.91 -9.65
N LYS A 64 26.59 -12.84 -8.84
CA LYS A 64 25.35 -12.22 -8.40
C LYS A 64 24.96 -11.08 -9.35
N LEU A 65 23.97 -11.31 -10.21
CA LEU A 65 23.56 -10.38 -11.24
C LEU A 65 22.15 -9.84 -10.97
N THR A 66 21.94 -8.54 -11.22
CA THR A 66 20.60 -7.96 -11.22
C THR A 66 19.91 -8.26 -12.54
N THR A 67 18.75 -8.91 -12.50
CA THR A 67 18.08 -9.46 -13.70
C THR A 67 16.69 -8.85 -13.97
N ALA A 68 16.10 -8.16 -13.00
CA ALA A 68 14.78 -7.56 -13.16
C ALA A 68 14.56 -6.38 -12.20
N SER A 69 13.54 -5.58 -12.50
CA SER A 69 13.04 -4.50 -11.63
C SER A 69 11.56 -4.65 -11.32
N TYR A 70 11.17 -4.17 -10.14
CA TYR A 70 9.78 -4.17 -9.67
C TYR A 70 9.06 -2.88 -10.06
N HIS A 71 7.89 -3.04 -10.66
CA HIS A 71 6.97 -1.96 -10.98
C HIS A 71 5.67 -2.14 -10.18
N ARG A 72 5.14 -1.04 -9.68
CA ARG A 72 3.85 -1.03 -9.01
C ARG A 72 2.72 -1.27 -10.03
N PRO A 73 1.51 -1.70 -9.61
CA PRO A 73 0.34 -1.76 -10.50
C PRO A 73 0.04 -0.44 -11.23
N SER A 74 0.37 0.70 -10.63
CA SER A 74 0.32 2.03 -11.26
C SER A 74 1.36 2.27 -12.36
N GLY A 75 2.25 1.31 -12.64
CA GLY A 75 3.34 1.39 -13.62
C GLY A 75 4.63 2.05 -13.11
N LYS A 76 4.63 2.62 -11.90
CA LYS A 76 5.78 3.34 -11.34
C LYS A 76 6.86 2.38 -10.85
N ASN A 77 8.13 2.70 -11.06
CA ASN A 77 9.26 1.91 -10.54
C ASN A 77 9.44 2.20 -9.04
N ILE A 78 9.62 1.16 -8.23
CA ILE A 78 9.89 1.31 -6.79
C ILE A 78 11.38 1.49 -6.47
N HIS A 79 12.26 1.26 -7.44
CA HIS A 79 13.71 1.34 -7.25
C HIS A 79 14.18 2.77 -6.99
N ARG A 80 14.95 2.97 -5.92
CA ARG A 80 15.60 4.23 -5.60
C ARG A 80 16.94 4.32 -6.33
N PHE A 81 17.00 5.17 -7.35
CA PHE A 81 18.23 5.44 -8.08
C PHE A 81 19.19 6.35 -7.28
N PRO A 82 20.52 6.27 -7.54
CA PRO A 82 21.47 7.23 -7.00
C PRO A 82 21.07 8.67 -7.33
N GLY A 83 21.10 9.56 -6.33
CA GLY A 83 20.68 10.96 -6.50
C GLY A 83 19.17 11.22 -6.43
N ALA A 84 18.36 10.18 -6.17
CA ALA A 84 16.92 10.35 -5.97
C ALA A 84 16.63 11.30 -4.79
N LYS A 85 15.78 12.29 -5.04
CA LYS A 85 15.28 13.27 -4.08
C LYS A 85 14.06 12.73 -3.35
N ASP A 86 13.72 13.37 -2.24
CA ASP A 86 12.50 13.05 -1.49
C ASP A 86 11.22 13.36 -2.27
N THR A 87 11.29 14.27 -3.25
CA THR A 87 10.18 14.60 -4.16
C THR A 87 9.96 13.56 -5.25
N ASP A 88 10.97 12.72 -5.53
CA ASP A 88 10.89 11.74 -6.61
C ASP A 88 10.03 10.55 -6.20
N VAL A 89 9.54 9.78 -7.17
CA VAL A 89 8.69 8.62 -6.91
C VAL A 89 9.53 7.34 -6.89
N TRP A 90 9.69 6.77 -5.70
CA TRP A 90 10.43 5.53 -5.39
C TRP A 90 9.97 4.94 -4.05
N GLY A 91 10.28 3.68 -3.78
CA GLY A 91 9.86 2.95 -2.58
C GLY A 91 8.34 2.87 -2.48
N VAL A 92 7.79 2.97 -1.28
CA VAL A 92 6.38 3.19 -0.92
C VAL A 92 6.34 4.37 0.03
N THR A 93 5.53 5.37 -0.31
CA THR A 93 5.35 6.55 0.55
C THR A 93 4.04 6.37 1.29
N PRO A 94 4.03 6.50 2.63
CA PRO A 94 2.81 6.50 3.43
C PRO A 94 1.81 7.53 2.93
N ASP A 95 0.53 7.28 3.18
CA ASP A 95 -0.54 8.22 2.87
C ASP A 95 -0.36 9.53 3.67
N ASP A 96 -0.72 10.69 3.08
CA ASP A 96 -0.35 12.02 3.60
C ASP A 96 -0.74 12.24 5.07
N LYS A 97 -1.90 11.72 5.49
CA LYS A 97 -2.41 11.83 6.87
C LYS A 97 -1.72 10.88 7.86
N TYR A 98 -1.02 9.86 7.37
CA TYR A 98 -0.47 8.75 8.14
C TYR A 98 1.05 8.64 8.03
N ARG A 99 1.69 9.70 7.52
CA ARG A 99 3.14 9.82 7.49
C ARG A 99 3.65 10.22 8.87
N LEU A 100 4.36 9.31 9.52
CA LEU A 100 4.98 9.50 10.82
C LEU A 100 6.45 9.12 10.73
N ARG A 101 7.34 10.09 10.98
CA ARG A 101 8.77 9.83 11.13
C ARG A 101 9.13 9.83 12.61
N LEU A 102 9.71 8.72 13.07
CA LEU A 102 10.21 8.59 14.44
C LEU A 102 11.56 9.29 14.55
N THR A 103 11.78 9.95 15.69
CA THR A 103 13.12 10.43 16.05
C THR A 103 14.04 9.25 16.35
N ASP A 104 15.35 9.50 16.42
CA ASP A 104 16.30 8.42 16.72
C ASP A 104 16.10 7.86 18.14
N GLU A 105 15.80 8.73 19.12
CA GLU A 105 15.44 8.32 20.50
C GLU A 105 14.17 7.45 20.54
N GLU A 106 13.13 7.85 19.79
CA GLU A 106 11.88 7.09 19.70
C GLU A 106 12.09 5.74 19.02
N LEU A 107 12.97 5.70 18.01
CA LEU A 107 13.30 4.46 17.32
C LEU A 107 14.11 3.52 18.22
N GLU A 108 15.03 4.04 19.02
CA GLU A 108 15.77 3.24 20.00
C GLU A 108 14.82 2.64 21.02
N ALA A 109 13.94 3.45 21.61
CA ALA A 109 12.92 2.97 22.54
C ALA A 109 12.00 1.91 21.91
N PHE A 110 11.56 2.15 20.67
CA PHE A 110 10.77 1.17 19.90
C PHE A 110 11.52 -0.12 19.65
N THR A 111 12.82 -0.04 19.32
CA THR A 111 13.68 -1.20 19.07
C THR A 111 13.90 -2.00 20.34
N GLU A 112 14.13 -1.34 21.47
CA GLU A 112 14.25 -2.00 22.77
C GLU A 112 12.95 -2.69 23.19
N TYR A 113 11.82 -2.00 23.03
CA TYR A 113 10.50 -2.55 23.29
C TYR A 113 10.26 -3.80 22.44
N ARG A 114 10.47 -3.71 21.12
CA ARG A 114 10.32 -4.85 20.20
C ARG A 114 11.26 -5.98 20.54
N ARG A 115 12.51 -5.70 20.92
CA ARG A 115 13.46 -6.73 21.33
C ARG A 115 12.96 -7.48 22.57
N LYS A 116 12.48 -6.77 23.60
CA LYS A 116 11.92 -7.41 24.80
C LYS A 116 10.64 -8.19 24.51
N ARG A 117 9.81 -7.70 23.58
CA ARG A 117 8.53 -8.33 23.20
C ARG A 117 8.67 -9.53 22.28
N ASP A 118 9.51 -9.42 21.26
CA ASP A 118 9.66 -10.42 20.19
C ASP A 118 10.59 -11.56 20.61
N ILE A 119 11.42 -11.39 21.66
CA ILE A 119 12.16 -12.48 22.29
C ILE A 119 11.19 -13.35 23.10
N LEU A 120 11.08 -14.62 22.73
CA LEU A 120 10.29 -15.63 23.45
C LEU A 120 11.00 -16.03 24.75
N ASP A 121 10.90 -15.17 25.77
CA ASP A 121 11.24 -15.52 27.14
C ASP A 121 9.94 -15.69 27.94
N HIS A 122 9.73 -16.90 28.46
CA HIS A 122 8.53 -17.25 29.23
C HIS A 122 8.39 -16.43 30.53
N ASN A 123 9.49 -15.84 31.02
CA ASN A 123 9.52 -15.04 32.24
C ASN A 123 9.67 -13.53 31.99
N ALA A 124 9.77 -13.10 30.73
CA ALA A 124 9.90 -11.69 30.42
C ALA A 124 8.61 -10.94 30.76
N LYS A 125 8.73 -9.95 31.64
CA LYS A 125 7.65 -8.97 31.87
C LYS A 125 7.64 -8.02 30.70
N LEU A 126 6.60 -8.12 29.87
CA LEU A 126 6.34 -7.13 28.83
C LEU A 126 6.05 -5.79 29.48
N ASP A 127 6.70 -4.76 28.98
CA ASP A 127 6.39 -3.39 29.35
C ASP A 127 5.07 -2.99 28.68
N ASN A 128 4.00 -2.89 29.47
CA ASN A 128 2.69 -2.50 28.97
C ASN A 128 2.52 -0.98 28.86
N GLU A 129 3.50 -0.18 29.30
CA GLU A 129 3.42 1.28 29.29
C GLU A 129 3.93 1.89 27.99
N PHE A 130 4.77 1.17 27.24
CA PHE A 130 5.28 1.64 25.96
C PHE A 130 4.13 1.86 24.96
N LYS A 131 4.05 3.09 24.43
CA LYS A 131 3.06 3.47 23.40
C LYS A 131 3.72 3.59 22.03
N ASP A 132 3.33 2.71 21.13
CA ASP A 132 3.75 2.76 19.74
C ASP A 132 2.88 3.77 18.98
N LYS A 133 3.47 4.93 18.68
CA LYS A 133 2.80 6.01 17.93
C LYS A 133 2.34 5.56 16.54
N GLN A 134 3.09 4.69 15.87
CA GLN A 134 2.76 4.23 14.54
C GLN A 134 1.58 3.26 14.57
N LEU A 135 1.56 2.37 15.57
CA LEU A 135 0.44 1.46 15.81
C LEU A 135 -0.82 2.24 16.22
N ASP A 136 -0.71 3.22 17.11
CA ASP A 136 -1.83 4.03 17.58
C ASP A 136 -2.52 4.75 16.40
N LEU A 137 -1.75 5.35 15.48
CA LEU A 137 -2.29 5.97 14.27
C LEU A 137 -3.05 4.97 13.38
N ALA A 138 -2.53 3.75 13.22
CA ALA A 138 -3.20 2.72 12.44
C ALA A 138 -4.47 2.21 13.13
N LEU A 139 -4.44 2.08 14.46
CA LEU A 139 -5.61 1.70 15.25
C LEU A 139 -6.70 2.77 15.18
N ASP A 140 -6.33 4.05 15.24
CA ASP A 140 -7.28 5.15 15.11
C ASP A 140 -7.98 5.14 13.75
N TYR A 141 -7.24 4.89 12.67
CA TYR A 141 -7.82 4.68 11.34
C TYR A 141 -8.77 3.48 11.28
N ILE A 142 -8.35 2.33 11.80
CA ILE A 142 -9.18 1.12 11.78
C ILE A 142 -10.46 1.34 12.60
N LYS A 143 -10.34 1.96 13.79
CA LYS A 143 -11.49 2.28 14.64
C LYS A 143 -12.43 3.29 13.99
N SER A 144 -11.91 4.30 13.28
CA SER A 144 -12.76 5.25 12.56
C SER A 144 -13.49 4.56 11.41
N ALA A 145 -12.79 3.75 10.62
CA ALA A 145 -13.38 3.04 9.48
C ALA A 145 -14.47 2.05 9.92
N LEU A 146 -14.26 1.33 11.04
CA LEU A 146 -15.28 0.45 11.61
C LEU A 146 -16.51 1.21 12.15
N LYS A 147 -16.32 2.44 12.63
CA LYS A 147 -17.44 3.28 13.09
C LYS A 147 -18.22 3.86 11.92
N ASP A 148 -17.57 4.24 10.84
CA ASP A 148 -18.24 4.75 9.64
C ASP A 148 -19.14 3.70 8.97
N GLU A 149 -18.74 2.42 8.96
CA GLU A 149 -19.59 1.32 8.48
C GLU A 149 -20.78 0.99 9.39
N SER A 150 -20.82 1.50 10.63
CA SER A 150 -21.98 1.32 11.52
C SER A 150 -23.15 2.28 11.22
N LYS A 151 -22.98 3.19 10.25
CA LYS A 151 -24.03 4.09 9.77
C LYS A 151 -24.60 3.52 8.47
N PRO A 152 -25.86 3.02 8.46
CA PRO A 152 -26.42 2.44 7.25
C PRO A 152 -26.50 3.51 6.15
N GLU A 153 -26.02 3.16 4.96
CA GLU A 153 -26.14 3.98 3.75
C GLU A 153 -27.62 4.37 3.54
N ALA A 154 -27.93 5.65 3.73
CA ALA A 154 -29.22 6.21 3.40
C ALA A 154 -29.37 6.21 1.87
N LYS A 155 -30.32 5.41 1.39
CA LYS A 155 -30.82 5.47 0.02
C LYS A 155 -31.37 6.87 -0.26
N GLU A 156 -30.74 7.61 -1.16
CA GLU A 156 -31.34 8.80 -1.76
C GLU A 156 -32.17 8.36 -2.98
N GLU A 157 -33.44 8.05 -2.74
CA GLU A 157 -34.50 8.31 -3.70
C GLU A 157 -35.06 9.71 -3.40
N THR A 158 -35.04 10.62 -4.37
CA THR A 158 -36.09 11.65 -4.45
C THR A 158 -36.46 11.89 -5.91
N GLU A 159 -37.71 11.54 -6.18
CA GLU A 159 -38.51 11.87 -7.34
C GLU A 159 -39.19 13.25 -7.13
N LYS A 160 -39.54 13.93 -8.24
CA LYS A 160 -40.47 15.09 -8.43
C LYS A 160 -39.86 16.50 -8.34
N ALA A 161 -40.16 17.48 -9.20
CA ALA A 161 -41.16 17.63 -10.28
C ALA A 161 -40.79 18.79 -11.26
N GLU A 162 -41.49 18.80 -12.38
CA GLU A 162 -41.43 19.63 -13.60
C GLU A 162 -41.47 21.16 -13.47
N LYS A 163 -40.85 21.84 -14.47
CA LYS A 163 -41.50 22.89 -15.30
C LYS A 163 -40.73 23.13 -16.63
N LYS A 164 -41.38 22.85 -17.76
CA LYS A 164 -41.06 23.33 -19.14
C LYS A 164 -41.71 24.73 -19.35
N PRO A 165 -41.42 25.55 -20.39
CA PRO A 165 -41.19 25.22 -21.82
C PRO A 165 -39.88 25.87 -22.37
N ALA A 166 -39.37 25.70 -23.59
CA ALA A 166 -39.99 25.56 -24.90
C ALA A 166 -39.03 24.88 -25.91
N GLU A 167 -39.61 24.52 -27.03
CA GLU A 167 -39.18 23.58 -28.06
C GLU A 167 -38.48 24.27 -29.24
N LYS A 168 -37.43 23.63 -29.80
CA LYS A 168 -37.13 23.68 -31.24
C LYS A 168 -36.33 22.43 -31.64
N GLU A 169 -36.83 21.78 -32.68
CA GLU A 169 -36.47 20.47 -33.22
C GLU A 169 -35.09 20.40 -33.90
N ALA A 170 -34.42 19.25 -33.78
CA ALA A 170 -33.73 18.54 -34.89
C ALA A 170 -33.31 17.11 -34.46
N LYS A 171 -33.70 16.09 -35.23
CA LYS A 171 -33.32 14.65 -35.16
C LYS A 171 -32.24 14.33 -36.24
N PRO A 172 -31.63 13.12 -36.31
CA PRO A 172 -31.24 12.16 -35.25
C PRO A 172 -29.80 11.56 -35.38
N ALA A 173 -29.33 11.04 -34.25
CA ALA A 173 -28.41 9.91 -33.97
C ALA A 173 -27.39 9.36 -35.01
N LYS A 174 -26.13 9.25 -34.58
CA LYS A 174 -25.30 8.03 -34.71
C LYS A 174 -24.38 7.83 -33.48
N LYS A 175 -24.29 6.56 -33.06
CA LYS A 175 -23.72 5.99 -31.83
C LYS A 175 -22.31 6.52 -31.47
N ALA A 176 -22.15 6.98 -30.23
CA ALA A 176 -20.85 7.09 -29.56
C ALA A 176 -20.54 5.77 -28.83
N ALA A 177 -19.35 5.23 -29.12
CA ALA A 177 -18.85 4.00 -28.52
C ALA A 177 -18.52 4.20 -27.04
N ALA A 178 -18.83 3.18 -26.24
CA ALA A 178 -18.53 3.11 -24.83
C ALA A 178 -17.01 3.16 -24.57
N LEU A 179 -16.60 4.00 -23.62
CA LEU A 179 -15.26 3.98 -23.03
C LEU A 179 -15.08 2.65 -22.26
N PRO A 180 -14.00 1.89 -22.50
CA PRO A 180 -13.73 0.69 -21.72
C PRO A 180 -13.26 1.03 -20.31
N GLN A 181 -13.78 0.28 -19.33
CA GLN A 181 -13.36 0.31 -17.93
C GLN A 181 -11.86 -0.03 -17.80
N PRO A 182 -11.12 0.54 -16.83
CA PRO A 182 -9.69 0.25 -16.69
C PRO A 182 -9.48 -1.21 -16.33
N ALA A 183 -8.75 -1.91 -17.21
CA ALA A 183 -8.38 -3.30 -17.06
C ALA A 183 -7.56 -3.52 -15.77
N LYS A 184 -7.80 -4.65 -15.11
CA LYS A 184 -6.94 -5.18 -14.05
C LYS A 184 -5.55 -5.42 -14.63
N ALA A 185 -4.64 -4.46 -14.47
CA ALA A 185 -3.26 -4.64 -14.86
C ALA A 185 -2.62 -5.72 -13.95
N PRO A 186 -2.11 -6.83 -14.50
CA PRO A 186 -1.38 -7.81 -13.71
C PRO A 186 -0.03 -7.21 -13.27
N LEU A 187 0.54 -7.74 -12.19
CA LEU A 187 1.90 -7.40 -11.76
C LEU A 187 2.87 -7.78 -12.89
N VAL A 188 3.45 -6.78 -13.57
CA VAL A 188 4.38 -7.02 -14.68
C VAL A 188 5.78 -7.16 -14.11
N PHE A 189 6.31 -8.38 -14.14
CA PHE A 189 7.73 -8.63 -13.98
C PHE A 189 8.43 -8.26 -15.30
N GLN A 190 9.14 -7.14 -15.33
CA GLN A 190 10.01 -6.82 -16.46
C GLN A 190 11.38 -7.43 -16.20
N THR A 191 11.66 -8.53 -16.89
CA THR A 191 13.01 -9.08 -17.04
C THR A 191 13.73 -8.31 -18.14
N THR A 192 14.95 -7.85 -17.87
CA THR A 192 15.83 -7.24 -18.89
C THR A 192 16.51 -8.28 -19.74
#